data_AF-A0A2N1IKK8-F1
#
_entry.id   AF-A0A2N1IKK8-F1
#
_cell.length_a   1.000
_cell.length_b   1.000
_cell.length_c   1.000
_cell.angle_alpha   90.00
_cell.angle_beta   90.00
_cell.angle_gamma   90.00
#
_symmetry.space_group_name_H-M   'P 1'
#
loop_
_entity.id
_entity.type
_entity.pdbx_description
1 polymer ?
#
loop_
_entity_poly.entity_id
_entity_poly.type
_entity_poly.pdbx_seq_one_letter_code
_entity_poly.pdbx_strand_id
1 'polypeptide(L)' 'MPWPPHPFTFTCPQCHWCKTTVPPSDALREGVDWFSNCPSCRHTPLDVRPATQLEILKAKLERPFRPRQ' A
#
# COMPACT_ATOMS: atom_id res chain seq x y z
N MET A 1 19.54 5.37 -6.88
CA MET A 1 18.87 6.43 -6.08
C MET A 1 17.67 5.79 -5.39
N PRO A 2 17.54 5.79 -4.05
CA PRO A 2 16.36 5.26 -3.40
C PRO A 2 15.29 6.35 -3.35
N TRP A 3 14.58 6.55 -4.46
CA TRP A 3 13.37 7.37 -4.44
C TRP A 3 12.23 6.50 -3.88
N PRO A 4 11.53 6.92 -2.83
CA PRO A 4 10.38 6.15 -2.35
C PRO A 4 9.32 6.12 -3.47
N PRO A 5 8.86 4.93 -3.89
CA PRO A 5 7.81 4.84 -4.89
C PRO A 5 6.54 5.52 -4.36
N HIS A 6 5.74 6.05 -5.29
CA HIS A 6 4.48 6.69 -4.93
C HIS A 6 3.60 5.68 -4.18
N PRO A 7 2.90 6.11 -3.13
CA PRO A 7 2.01 5.23 -2.39
C PRO A 7 0.83 4.80 -3.26
N PHE A 8 0.42 3.54 -3.10
CA PHE A 8 -0.65 2.93 -3.87
C PHE A 8 -1.71 2.36 -2.95
N THR A 9 -2.94 2.37 -3.42
CA THR A 9 -4.08 1.74 -2.76
C THR A 9 -4.53 0.56 -3.61
N PHE A 10 -4.51 -0.63 -3.01
CA PHE A 10 -5.03 -1.85 -3.59
C PHE A 10 -6.49 -2.01 -3.16
N THR A 11 -7.40 -2.14 -4.12
CA THR A 11 -8.82 -2.36 -3.87
C THR A 11 -9.28 -3.64 -4.57
N CYS A 12 -10.02 -4.49 -3.85
CA CYS A 12 -10.64 -5.68 -4.42
C CYS A 12 -12.09 -5.37 -4.81
N PRO A 13 -12.47 -5.54 -6.10
CA PRO A 13 -13.84 -5.29 -6.54
C PRO A 13 -14.86 -6.33 -6.03
N GLN A 14 -14.40 -7.50 -5.59
CA GLN A 14 -15.29 -8.61 -5.22
C GLN A 14 -15.68 -8.55 -3.74
N CYS A 15 -14.74 -8.24 -2.85
CA CYS A 15 -14.95 -8.23 -1.40
C CYS A 15 -14.80 -6.83 -0.77
N HIS A 16 -14.58 -5.78 -1.57
CA HIS A 16 -14.39 -4.40 -1.13
C HIS A 16 -13.20 -4.21 -0.18
N TRP A 17 -12.26 -5.16 -0.16
CA TRP A 17 -11.03 -5.04 0.60
C TRP A 17 -10.18 -3.91 0.03
N CYS A 18 -9.73 -3.00 0.89
CA CYS A 18 -8.87 -1.90 0.50
C CYS A 18 -7.65 -1.81 1.43
N LYS A 19 -6.47 -1.64 0.84
CA LYS A 19 -5.21 -1.49 1.56
C LYS A 19 -4.34 -0.43 0.90
N THR A 20 -4.07 0.63 1.64
CA THR A 20 -3.14 1.69 1.24
C THR A 20 -1.74 1.32 1.74
N THR A 21 -0.78 1.20 0.83
CA THR A 21 0.62 0.96 1.16
C THR A 21 1.45 2.20 0.86
N VAL A 22 2.23 2.61 1.87
CA VAL A 22 3.16 3.73 1.77
C VAL A 22 4.56 3.18 2.01
N PRO A 23 5.22 2.66 0.96
CA PRO A 23 6.55 2.08 1.11
C PRO A 23 7.56 3.16 1.52
N PRO A 24 8.33 2.95 2.61
CA PRO A 24 9.35 3.91 3.03
C PRO A 24 10.62 3.83 2.16
N SER A 25 10.73 2.80 1.31
CA SER A 25 11.87 2.53 0.44
C SER A 25 11.43 1.71 -0.77
N ASP A 26 12.24 1.69 -1.82
CA ASP A 26 12.02 0.94 -3.07
C ASP A 26 11.95 -0.59 -2.86
N ALA A 27 12.38 -1.09 -1.70
CA ALA A 27 12.22 -2.48 -1.31
C ALA A 27 10.76 -2.81 -0.96
N LEU A 28 9.94 -3.03 -1.99
CA LEU A 28 8.57 -3.53 -1.86
C LEU A 28 8.60 -5.02 -1.52
N ARG A 29 7.88 -5.43 -0.46
CA ARG A 29 7.67 -6.85 -0.16
C ARG A 29 6.27 -7.30 -0.61
N GLU A 30 6.23 -8.36 -1.40
CA GLU A 30 4.98 -9.04 -1.76
C GLU A 30 4.25 -9.54 -0.49
N GLY A 31 2.96 -9.26 -0.39
CA GLY A 31 2.12 -9.56 0.78
C GLY A 31 2.20 -8.52 1.91
N VAL A 32 3.06 -7.50 1.80
CA VAL A 32 3.17 -6.41 2.78
C VAL A 32 2.96 -5.05 2.12
N ASP A 33 3.78 -4.73 1.12
CA ASP A 33 3.76 -3.46 0.39
C ASP A 33 3.09 -3.60 -0.98
N TRP A 34 3.16 -4.79 -1.59
CA TRP A 34 2.55 -5.13 -2.87
C TRP A 34 1.64 -6.34 -2.73
N PHE A 35 0.44 -6.29 -3.30
CA PHE A 35 -0.51 -7.40 -3.27
C PHE A 35 -0.90 -7.81 -4.68
N SER A 36 -0.46 -9.00 -5.10
CA SER A 36 -0.80 -9.60 -6.39
C SER A 36 -2.21 -10.20 -6.39
N ASN A 37 -2.69 -10.62 -5.23
CA ASN A 37 -3.99 -11.26 -5.01
C ASN A 37 -4.63 -10.77 -3.71
N CYS A 38 -5.95 -10.84 -3.63
CA CYS A 38 -6.67 -10.39 -2.46
C CYS A 38 -6.45 -11.39 -1.31
N PRO A 39 -5.97 -10.99 -0.13
CA PRO A 39 -5.74 -11.92 0.97
C PRO A 39 -7.05 -12.49 1.54
N SER A 40 -8.19 -11.83 1.31
CA SER A 40 -9.50 -12.25 1.83
C SER A 40 -10.17 -13.29 0.91
N CYS A 41 -10.34 -12.97 -0.38
CA CYS A 41 -11.09 -13.81 -1.32
C CYS A 41 -10.21 -14.48 -2.38
N ARG A 42 -8.89 -14.26 -2.38
CA ARG A 42 -7.94 -14.71 -3.41
C ARG A 42 -8.26 -14.26 -4.84
N HIS A 43 -9.19 -13.32 -5.00
CA HIS A 43 -9.54 -12.76 -6.29
C HIS A 43 -8.35 -12.04 -6.92
N THR A 44 -8.22 -12.21 -8.23
CA THR A 44 -7.25 -11.57 -9.13
C THR A 44 -8.03 -11.19 -10.40
N PRO A 45 -7.93 -9.98 -10.98
CA PRO A 45 -7.02 -8.85 -10.67
C PRO A 45 -7.52 -7.94 -9.54
N LEU A 46 -6.59 -7.21 -8.92
CA LEU A 46 -6.87 -6.13 -7.97
C LEU A 46 -6.80 -4.79 -8.68
N ASP A 47 -7.66 -3.86 -8.28
CA ASP A 47 -7.61 -2.48 -8.75
C ASP A 47 -6.51 -1.74 -7.98
N VAL A 48 -5.49 -1.26 -8.69
CA VAL A 48 -4.38 -0.51 -8.11
C VAL A 48 -4.55 0.95 -8.50
N ARG A 49 -4.74 1.81 -7.50
CA ARG A 49 -4.86 3.25 -7.73
C ARG A 49 -3.77 4.01 -6.98
N PRO A 50 -3.27 5.12 -7.54
CA PRO A 50 -2.37 5.99 -6.80
C PRO A 50 -3.11 6.53 -5.57
N ALA A 51 -2.49 6.44 -4.39
CA ALA A 51 -3.08 6.96 -3.17
C ALA A 51 -3.14 8.48 -3.26
N THR A 52 -4.30 9.06 -2.97
CA THR A 52 -4.49 10.52 -2.95
C THR A 52 -3.65 11.13 -1.82
N GLN A 53 -3.12 12.35 -1.99
CA GLN A 53 -2.30 13.04 -0.99
C GLN A 53 -2.85 13.00 0.44
N LEU A 54 -4.17 12.99 0.62
CA LEU A 54 -4.81 12.91 1.92
C LEU A 54 -4.63 11.54 2.59
N GLU A 55 -4.76 10.46 1.83
CA GLU A 55 -4.49 9.08 2.28
C GLU A 55 -3.00 8.89 2.57
N ILE A 56 -2.13 9.54 1.78
CA ILE A 56 -0.68 9.56 2.03
C ILE A 56 -0.37 10.26 3.35
N LEU A 57 -0.96 11.43 3.57
CA LEU A 57 -0.74 12.22 4.77
C LEU A 57 -1.25 11.46 6.01
N LYS A 58 -2.42 10.84 5.90
CA LYS A 58 -3.01 10.02 6.96
C LYS A 58 -2.15 8.80 7.26
N ALA A 59 -1.73 8.03 6.25
CA ALA A 59 -0.86 6.88 6.46
C ALA A 59 0.55 7.26 6.95
N LYS A 60 1.07 8.45 6.58
CA LYS A 60 2.29 9.01 7.15
C LYS A 60 2.11 9.45 8.61
N LEU A 61 0.92 9.93 8.97
CA LEU A 61 0.60 10.34 10.34
C LEU A 61 0.35 9.11 11.25
N GLU A 62 -0.29 8.08 10.71
CA GLU A 62 -0.55 6.79 11.37
C GLU A 62 0.70 5.92 11.50
N ARG A 63 1.75 6.21 10.73
CA ARG A 63 3.10 5.70 10.97
C ARG A 63 3.81 6.66 11.91
N PRO A 64 3.73 6.49 13.25
CA PRO A 64 4.60 7.24 14.12
C PRO A 64 6.02 7.00 13.63
N PHE A 65 6.79 8.07 13.48
CA PHE A 65 8.23 8.06 13.34
C PHE A 65 8.79 6.89 14.17
N ARG A 66 9.08 5.76 13.53
CA ARG A 66 9.80 4.68 14.15
C ARG A 66 11.25 5.01 13.83
N PRO A 67 12.01 5.63 14.75
CA PRO A 67 13.42 5.84 14.51
C PRO A 67 14.03 4.46 14.22
N ARG A 68 14.81 4.41 13.13
CA ARG A 68 15.74 3.33 12.83
C ARG A 68 16.47 2.96 14.13
N GLN A 69 16.30 1.73 14.61
CA GLN A 69 17.38 1.05 15.35
C GLN A 69 18.41 0.56 14.33
#